data_AF-A0A972L1S9-F1
#
_entry.id   AF-A0A972L1S9-F1
#
_cell.length_a   1.000
_cell.length_b   1.000
_cell.length_c   1.000
_cell.angle_alpha   90.00
_cell.angle_beta   90.00
_cell.angle_gamma   90.00
#
_symmetry.space_group_name_H-M   'P 1'
#
loop_
_entity.id
_entity.type
_entity.pdbx_description
1 polymer ?
#
loop_
_entity_poly.entity_id
_entity_poly.type
_entity_poly.pdbx_seq_one_letter_code
_entity_poly.pdbx_strand_id
1 'polypeptide(L)'
;MLNNPLVYADPTGEFFILDSYLSGYIIGFFSEGGSLWERGINGSLEGKRSLENDAKITNGLLFTDPNKSPANQIWEIISRVTWQAPQTLGGWLTAQWINISGKVNWVDYKYGATVVQTRANLTGVTQGPYIVGNETLEADANNPLFQHEYGHYIQSQSMGWAYYPRVGIPSANSDGNHDFHPVEQDANRRALLYFNEHIDEFYDVNMFDNKGWDFWRNPLNINGSYTRGQIVDFKNPNHFTSLDKIIVRAKWYDHASWLFLPIGGPVWVGLINAGTYNR
;
A
#
# COMPACT_ATOMS: atom_id res chain seq x y z
N MET A 1 -40.86 28.36 -7.69
CA MET A 1 -41.09 27.09 -8.40
C MET A 1 -39.81 26.28 -8.30
N LEU A 2 -39.86 25.11 -7.67
CA LEU A 2 -38.78 24.12 -7.72
C LEU A 2 -38.65 23.58 -9.15
N ASN A 3 -37.42 23.37 -9.63
CA ASN A 3 -37.10 22.09 -10.26
C ASN A 3 -35.59 21.83 -10.26
N ASN A 4 -35.24 20.72 -9.61
CA ASN A 4 -33.92 20.13 -9.54
C ASN A 4 -33.79 19.10 -10.67
N PRO A 5 -32.76 19.15 -11.54
CA PRO A 5 -32.57 18.15 -12.58
C PRO A 5 -31.24 17.40 -12.37
N LEU A 6 -31.23 16.42 -11.47
CA LEU A 6 -30.24 15.33 -11.49
C LEU A 6 -30.91 13.97 -11.20
N VAL A 7 -32.15 13.81 -11.65
CA VAL A 7 -32.69 12.48 -11.94
C VAL A 7 -32.20 12.10 -13.33
N TYR A 8 -30.98 11.61 -13.41
CA TYR A 8 -30.61 10.65 -14.45
C TYR A 8 -30.87 9.27 -13.87
N ALA A 9 -32.06 8.75 -14.13
CA ALA A 9 -32.34 7.33 -13.93
C ALA A 9 -31.58 6.56 -15.02
N ASP A 10 -30.48 5.92 -14.63
CA ASP A 10 -29.72 4.99 -15.46
C ASP A 10 -30.54 3.70 -15.69
N PRO A 11 -30.86 3.33 -16.95
CA PRO A 11 -31.64 2.13 -17.27
C PRO A 11 -30.94 0.80 -16.96
N THR A 12 -29.66 0.79 -16.58
CA THR A 12 -28.87 -0.44 -16.38
C THR A 12 -28.66 -0.83 -14.92
N GLY A 13 -28.89 0.09 -13.96
CA GLY A 13 -28.66 -0.18 -12.54
C GLY A 13 -27.19 -0.33 -12.12
N GLU A 14 -26.23 -0.23 -13.04
CA GLU A 14 -24.79 -0.38 -12.76
C GLU A 14 -24.23 0.86 -12.03
N PHE A 15 -24.69 2.07 -12.37
CA PHE A 15 -24.29 3.27 -11.62
C PHE A 15 -24.79 3.24 -10.18
N PHE A 16 -25.95 2.66 -9.90
CA PHE A 16 -26.52 2.60 -8.55
C PHE A 16 -25.77 1.62 -7.63
N ILE A 17 -25.22 0.53 -8.16
CA ILE A 17 -24.43 -0.44 -7.37
C ILE A 17 -23.04 0.13 -7.04
N LEU A 18 -22.38 0.78 -8.00
CA LEU A 18 -21.12 1.47 -7.77
C LEU A 18 -21.30 2.68 -6.84
N ASP A 19 -22.36 3.47 -7.01
CA ASP A 19 -22.69 4.61 -6.14
C ASP A 19 -23.07 4.15 -4.73
N SER A 20 -23.89 3.11 -4.56
CA SER A 20 -24.26 2.59 -3.23
C SER A 20 -23.11 1.89 -2.49
N TYR A 21 -22.23 1.17 -3.19
CA TYR A 21 -21.06 0.54 -2.57
C TYR A 21 -20.01 1.58 -2.19
N LEU A 22 -19.74 2.54 -3.09
CA LEU A 22 -18.77 3.60 -2.85
C LEU A 22 -19.26 4.59 -1.79
N SER A 23 -20.52 5.03 -1.86
CA SER A 23 -21.11 5.89 -0.83
C SER A 23 -21.27 5.14 0.49
N GLY A 24 -21.68 3.87 0.49
CA GLY A 24 -21.75 3.05 1.72
C GLY A 24 -20.39 2.79 2.36
N TYR A 25 -19.35 2.55 1.55
CA TYR A 25 -17.98 2.39 2.01
C TYR A 25 -17.37 3.70 2.50
N ILE A 26 -17.52 4.82 1.76
CA ILE A 26 -17.04 6.15 2.15
C ILE A 26 -17.78 6.63 3.40
N ILE A 27 -19.12 6.59 3.40
CA ILE A 27 -19.93 7.02 4.54
C ILE A 27 -19.69 6.10 5.73
N GLY A 28 -19.62 4.77 5.55
CA GLY A 28 -19.27 3.82 6.60
C GLY A 28 -17.89 4.07 7.20
N PHE A 29 -16.86 4.24 6.36
CA PHE A 29 -15.50 4.54 6.77
C PHE A 29 -15.40 5.87 7.56
N PHE A 30 -16.12 6.91 7.14
CA PHE A 30 -16.14 8.21 7.83
C PHE A 30 -17.18 8.30 8.98
N SER A 31 -18.06 7.30 9.16
CA SER A 31 -19.11 7.28 10.21
C SER A 31 -18.89 6.24 11.31
N GLU A 32 -18.12 5.18 11.06
CA GLU A 32 -17.76 4.16 12.06
C GLU A 32 -16.65 4.62 13.02
N GLY A 33 -15.99 5.74 12.72
CA GLY A 33 -15.14 6.48 13.65
C GLY A 33 -15.90 7.07 14.85
N GLY A 34 -17.06 6.54 15.25
CA GLY A 34 -17.79 6.92 16.46
C GLY A 34 -17.89 5.79 17.50
N SER A 35 -17.83 4.51 17.11
CA SER A 35 -18.15 3.36 18.00
C SER A 35 -16.93 2.65 18.60
N LEU A 36 -15.73 2.87 18.07
CA LEU A 36 -14.46 2.41 18.66
C LEU A 36 -14.00 3.31 19.83
N TRP A 37 -14.50 4.56 19.87
CA TRP A 37 -14.10 5.61 20.82
C TRP A 37 -14.60 5.39 22.26
N GLU A 38 -15.71 4.67 22.44
CA GLU A 38 -16.27 4.42 23.78
C GLU A 38 -15.57 3.27 24.54
N ARG A 39 -14.77 2.43 23.88
CA ARG A 39 -14.16 1.24 24.52
C ARG A 39 -12.71 1.45 24.99
N GLY A 40 -12.08 2.59 24.69
CA GLY A 40 -10.64 2.81 24.89
C GLY A 40 -10.24 3.86 25.93
N ILE A 41 -11.17 4.61 26.53
CA ILE A 41 -10.80 5.71 27.46
C ILE A 41 -10.82 5.23 28.91
N ASN A 42 -9.70 4.67 29.36
CA ASN A 42 -9.22 4.93 30.72
C ASN A 42 -8.16 6.02 30.60
N GLY A 43 -8.24 7.09 31.40
CA GLY A 43 -7.42 8.30 31.30
C GLY A 43 -5.91 8.16 31.55
N SER A 44 -5.29 7.05 31.15
CA SER A 44 -3.85 6.78 31.18
C SER A 44 -3.12 7.45 30.00
N LEU A 45 -1.79 7.60 30.13
CA LEU A 45 -0.92 8.08 29.05
C LEU A 45 -1.03 7.21 27.78
N GLU A 46 -1.24 5.90 27.95
CA GLU A 46 -1.44 4.97 26.84
C GLU A 46 -2.75 5.25 26.09
N GLY A 47 -3.83 5.60 26.81
CA GLY A 47 -5.08 6.03 26.22
C GLY A 47 -4.92 7.31 25.40
N LYS A 48 -4.22 8.32 25.93
CA LYS A 48 -3.95 9.57 25.19
C LYS A 48 -3.13 9.32 23.92
N ARG A 49 -2.05 8.54 24.01
CA ARG A 49 -1.23 8.18 22.83
C ARG A 49 -2.04 7.40 21.79
N SER A 50 -2.91 6.49 22.24
CA SER A 50 -3.77 5.74 21.32
C SER A 50 -4.74 6.65 20.56
N LEU A 51 -5.32 7.67 21.23
CA LEU A 51 -6.17 8.67 20.58
C LEU A 51 -5.38 9.56 19.59
N GLU A 52 -4.16 9.97 19.95
CA GLU A 52 -3.28 10.73 19.04
C GLU A 52 -2.92 9.91 17.80
N ASN A 53 -2.58 8.64 17.98
CA ASN A 53 -2.27 7.73 16.87
C ASN A 53 -3.49 7.44 16.01
N ASP A 54 -4.69 7.28 16.60
CA ASP A 54 -5.94 7.11 15.86
C ASP A 54 -6.20 8.30 14.93
N ALA A 55 -6.12 9.52 15.49
CA ALA A 55 -6.30 10.73 14.71
C ALA A 55 -5.27 10.81 13.58
N LYS A 56 -4.02 10.41 13.84
CA LYS A 56 -2.98 10.39 12.81
C LYS A 56 -3.22 9.32 11.75
N ILE A 57 -3.64 8.12 12.12
CA ILE A 57 -3.99 7.03 11.19
C ILE A 57 -5.10 7.52 10.26
N THR A 58 -6.16 8.10 10.82
CA THR A 58 -7.31 8.58 10.04
C THR A 58 -6.95 9.78 9.16
N ASN A 59 -6.25 10.79 9.71
CA ASN A 59 -5.81 11.96 8.94
C ASN A 59 -4.78 11.61 7.87
N GLY A 60 -4.08 10.48 8.01
CA GLY A 60 -3.14 9.94 7.03
C GLY A 60 -3.72 9.84 5.63
N LEU A 61 -5.04 9.62 5.51
CA LEU A 61 -5.75 9.60 4.23
C LEU A 61 -5.68 10.90 3.44
N LEU A 62 -5.44 12.02 4.10
CA LEU A 62 -5.35 13.35 3.48
C LEU A 62 -3.89 13.74 3.15
N PHE A 63 -2.89 13.03 3.68
CA PHE A 63 -1.49 13.29 3.36
C PHE A 63 -1.13 12.73 1.99
N THR A 64 -0.72 13.60 1.07
CA THR A 64 -0.37 13.27 -0.31
C THR A 64 1.12 13.29 -0.53
N ASP A 65 1.56 12.68 -1.63
CA ASP A 65 2.95 12.77 -2.05
C ASP A 65 3.28 14.20 -2.55
N PRO A 66 4.20 14.93 -1.89
CA PRO A 66 4.57 16.28 -2.32
C PRO A 66 5.29 16.32 -3.67
N ASN A 67 5.83 15.19 -4.14
CA ASN A 67 6.50 15.08 -5.44
C ASN A 67 5.51 14.99 -6.61
N LYS A 68 4.22 14.82 -6.33
CA LYS A 68 3.16 14.80 -7.36
C LYS A 68 2.66 16.20 -7.68
N SER A 69 2.18 16.38 -8.92
CA SER A 69 1.47 17.60 -9.30
C SER A 69 0.21 17.81 -8.45
N PRO A 70 -0.30 19.05 -8.29
CA PRO A 70 -1.50 19.31 -7.48
C PRO A 70 -2.72 18.47 -7.88
N ALA A 71 -2.93 18.26 -9.20
CA ALA A 71 -4.01 17.42 -9.69
C ALA A 71 -3.82 15.94 -9.29
N ASN A 72 -2.59 15.44 -9.34
CA ASN A 72 -2.27 14.07 -8.94
C ASN A 72 -2.38 13.87 -7.42
N GLN A 73 -2.10 14.91 -6.61
CA GLN A 73 -2.33 14.88 -5.16
C GLN A 73 -3.83 14.83 -4.84
N ILE A 74 -4.66 15.63 -5.51
CA ILE A 74 -6.13 15.56 -5.36
C ILE A 74 -6.64 14.18 -5.76
N TRP A 75 -6.20 13.68 -6.92
CA TRP A 75 -6.54 12.32 -7.36
C TRP A 75 -6.11 11.27 -6.35
N GLU A 76 -4.94 11.43 -5.73
CA GLU A 76 -4.46 10.50 -4.73
C GLU A 76 -5.42 10.37 -3.55
N ILE A 77 -5.93 11.49 -3.01
CA ILE A 77 -6.92 11.49 -1.92
C ILE A 77 -8.19 10.76 -2.36
N ILE A 78 -8.73 11.11 -3.53
CA ILE A 78 -9.96 10.49 -4.07
C ILE A 78 -9.74 8.99 -4.29
N SER A 79 -8.59 8.61 -4.84
CA SER A 79 -8.25 7.23 -5.19
C SER A 79 -8.20 6.33 -3.95
N ARG A 80 -7.83 6.83 -2.78
CA ARG A 80 -7.74 6.02 -1.55
C ARG A 80 -9.06 5.39 -1.16
N VAL A 81 -10.15 6.13 -1.35
CA VAL A 81 -11.50 5.69 -0.96
C VAL A 81 -12.35 5.21 -2.13
N THR A 82 -11.83 5.29 -3.36
CA THR A 82 -12.50 4.82 -4.58
C THR A 82 -11.74 3.65 -5.21
N TRP A 83 -10.59 3.94 -5.80
CA TRP A 83 -9.75 3.02 -6.54
C TRP A 83 -9.01 2.01 -5.65
N GLN A 84 -8.53 2.46 -4.49
CA GLN A 84 -7.76 1.65 -3.55
C GLN A 84 -8.60 1.20 -2.34
N ALA A 85 -9.91 1.35 -2.41
CA ALA A 85 -10.81 1.16 -1.27
C ALA A 85 -10.60 -0.18 -0.53
N PRO A 86 -10.54 -1.35 -1.19
CA PRO A 86 -10.39 -2.61 -0.46
C PRO A 86 -9.16 -2.63 0.46
N GLN A 87 -8.02 -2.17 -0.05
CA GLN A 87 -6.77 -2.16 0.68
C GLN A 87 -6.61 -0.99 1.64
N THR A 88 -7.24 0.16 1.37
CA THR A 88 -7.32 1.26 2.34
C THR A 88 -8.07 0.82 3.59
N LEU A 89 -9.16 0.06 3.46
CA LEU A 89 -9.90 -0.46 4.61
C LEU A 89 -9.07 -1.50 5.38
N GLY A 90 -8.47 -2.46 4.67
CA GLY A 90 -7.62 -3.48 5.31
C GLY A 90 -6.45 -2.88 6.08
N GLY A 91 -5.77 -1.88 5.49
CA GLY A 91 -4.68 -1.15 6.13
C GLY A 91 -5.13 -0.36 7.36
N TRP A 92 -6.25 0.38 7.25
CA TRP A 92 -6.81 1.12 8.38
C TRP A 92 -7.23 0.18 9.52
N LEU A 93 -7.96 -0.89 9.24
CA LEU A 93 -8.36 -1.89 10.24
C LEU A 93 -7.14 -2.52 10.94
N THR A 94 -6.09 -2.83 10.16
CA THR A 94 -4.84 -3.37 10.70
C THR A 94 -4.19 -2.37 11.66
N ALA A 95 -4.01 -1.12 11.22
CA ALA A 95 -3.40 -0.07 12.04
C ALA A 95 -4.23 0.20 13.31
N GLN A 96 -5.55 0.26 13.20
CA GLN A 96 -6.45 0.50 14.32
C GLN A 96 -6.47 -0.64 15.32
N TRP A 97 -6.51 -1.90 14.86
CA TRP A 97 -6.47 -3.05 15.73
C TRP A 97 -5.18 -3.09 16.57
N ILE A 98 -4.04 -2.76 15.97
CA ILE A 98 -2.75 -2.66 16.69
C ILE A 98 -2.74 -1.46 17.64
N ASN A 99 -3.34 -0.33 17.23
CA ASN A 99 -3.44 0.88 18.04
C ASN A 99 -4.28 0.64 19.31
N ILE A 100 -5.45 0.03 19.17
CA ILE A 100 -6.35 -0.35 20.28
C ILE A 100 -5.68 -1.37 21.19
N SER A 101 -4.80 -2.21 20.64
CA SER A 101 -3.97 -3.14 21.42
C SER A 101 -2.82 -2.47 22.17
N GLY A 102 -2.66 -1.14 22.07
CA GLY A 102 -1.61 -0.36 22.74
C GLY A 102 -0.20 -0.52 22.16
N LYS A 103 -0.09 -1.14 20.98
CA LYS A 103 1.20 -1.57 20.38
C LYS A 103 1.74 -0.61 19.33
N VAL A 104 1.04 0.46 18.98
CA VAL A 104 1.57 1.50 18.09
C VAL A 104 2.52 2.41 18.87
N ASN A 105 3.75 2.55 18.38
CA ASN A 105 4.75 3.46 18.93
C ASN A 105 4.47 4.89 18.48
N TRP A 106 4.36 5.09 17.17
CA TRP A 106 4.11 6.38 16.55
C TRP A 106 3.50 6.19 15.15
N VAL A 107 2.94 7.28 14.65
CA VAL A 107 2.43 7.41 13.28
C VAL A 107 3.05 8.68 12.67
N ASP A 108 3.55 8.56 11.45
CA ASP A 108 4.12 9.65 10.66
C ASP A 108 3.70 9.53 9.18
N TYR A 109 4.03 10.53 8.38
CA TYR A 109 3.64 10.61 6.97
C TYR A 109 4.86 10.84 6.10
N LYS A 110 4.97 10.05 5.02
CA LYS A 110 6.08 10.19 4.10
C LYS A 110 5.68 9.86 2.68
N TYR A 111 5.90 10.81 1.77
CA TYR A 111 5.63 10.65 0.34
C TYR A 111 4.22 10.11 0.04
N GLY A 112 3.23 10.63 0.77
CA GLY A 112 1.84 10.18 0.71
C GLY A 112 1.50 8.94 1.56
N ALA A 113 2.46 8.11 1.98
CA ALA A 113 2.17 6.97 2.84
C ALA A 113 1.96 7.40 4.30
N THR A 114 1.07 6.67 5.00
CA THR A 114 0.90 6.70 6.46
C THR A 114 1.73 5.58 7.06
N VAL A 115 2.80 5.95 7.76
CA VAL A 115 3.79 5.04 8.32
C VAL A 115 3.46 4.80 9.79
N VAL A 116 3.22 3.55 10.15
CA VAL A 116 2.80 3.13 11.50
C VAL A 116 3.83 2.17 12.06
N GLN A 117 4.68 2.66 12.96
CA GLN A 117 5.65 1.82 13.65
C GLN A 117 5.00 1.17 14.88
N THR A 118 5.26 -0.12 15.07
CA THR A 118 4.58 -0.93 16.08
C THR A 118 5.55 -1.85 16.83
N ARG A 119 5.10 -2.35 17.99
CA ARG A 119 5.71 -3.46 18.73
C ARG A 119 5.02 -4.80 18.47
N ALA A 120 4.19 -4.86 17.43
CA ALA A 120 3.49 -6.08 17.09
C ALA A 120 4.43 -7.05 16.36
N ASN A 121 4.15 -8.35 16.48
CA ASN A 121 4.97 -9.39 15.88
C ASN A 121 4.67 -9.53 14.37
N LEU A 122 5.07 -8.52 13.60
CA LEU A 122 5.06 -8.50 12.13
C LEU A 122 6.39 -7.93 11.64
N THR A 123 6.80 -8.22 10.41
CA THR A 123 7.96 -7.55 9.80
C THR A 123 7.53 -6.18 9.27
N GLY A 124 6.72 -6.21 8.22
CA GLY A 124 6.09 -5.08 7.57
C GLY A 124 4.88 -5.59 6.79
N VAL A 125 3.91 -4.71 6.56
CA VAL A 125 2.79 -4.95 5.66
C VAL A 125 2.29 -3.61 5.13
N THR A 126 2.03 -3.59 3.83
CA THR A 126 1.44 -2.42 3.17
C THR A 126 0.08 -2.75 2.57
N GLN A 127 -0.90 -1.95 2.95
CA GLN A 127 -2.28 -2.06 2.47
C GLN A 127 -2.83 -0.66 2.22
N GLY A 128 -3.05 -0.33 0.94
CA GLY A 128 -3.46 1.01 0.55
C GLY A 128 -2.39 2.02 0.94
N PRO A 129 -2.75 3.16 1.55
CA PRO A 129 -1.79 4.16 2.01
C PRO A 129 -1.08 3.80 3.32
N TYR A 130 -1.41 2.69 3.97
CA TYR A 130 -0.86 2.34 5.28
C TYR A 130 0.33 1.39 5.15
N ILE A 131 1.48 1.82 5.64
CA ILE A 131 2.68 1.01 5.82
C ILE A 131 2.81 0.74 7.32
N VAL A 132 2.61 -0.50 7.73
CA VAL A 132 2.65 -0.91 9.14
C VAL A 132 3.83 -1.85 9.34
N GLY A 133 4.69 -1.58 10.31
CA GLY A 133 5.89 -2.40 10.54
C GLY A 133 6.29 -2.48 12.00
N ASN A 134 7.30 -3.30 12.28
CA ASN A 134 7.92 -3.37 13.61
C ASN A 134 8.79 -2.14 13.90
N GLU A 135 9.52 -2.19 15.02
CA GLU A 135 10.38 -1.13 15.53
C GLU A 135 11.57 -0.77 14.62
N THR A 136 11.80 -1.50 13.53
CA THR A 136 12.83 -1.16 12.53
C THR A 136 12.29 -0.28 11.40
N LEU A 137 10.97 -0.12 11.28
CA LEU A 137 10.34 0.74 10.28
C LEU A 137 10.54 2.20 10.65
N GLU A 138 11.11 2.98 9.75
CA GLU A 138 11.25 4.43 9.89
C GLU A 138 10.70 5.13 8.65
N ALA A 139 10.13 6.32 8.80
CA ALA A 139 9.59 7.14 7.71
C ALA A 139 10.72 7.84 6.89
N ASP A 140 11.66 7.05 6.41
CA ASP A 140 12.90 7.49 5.77
C ASP A 140 13.15 6.69 4.48
N ALA A 141 13.46 7.40 3.39
CA ALA A 141 13.81 6.79 2.12
C ALA A 141 15.02 5.85 2.23
N ASN A 142 15.96 6.08 3.15
CA ASN A 142 17.12 5.22 3.36
C ASN A 142 16.83 4.01 4.27
N ASN A 143 15.63 3.92 4.86
CA ASN A 143 15.23 2.78 5.67
C ASN A 143 14.83 1.59 4.76
N PRO A 144 15.53 0.45 4.80
CA PRO A 144 15.27 -0.63 3.84
C PRO A 144 13.89 -1.26 3.95
N LEU A 145 13.32 -1.34 5.16
CA LEU A 145 11.96 -1.85 5.34
C LEU A 145 10.94 -0.88 4.72
N PHE A 146 11.09 0.43 4.97
CA PHE A 146 10.26 1.44 4.33
C PHE A 146 10.39 1.41 2.81
N GLN A 147 11.62 1.24 2.28
CA GLN A 147 11.85 1.15 0.84
C GLN A 147 10.99 0.06 0.18
N HIS A 148 11.05 -1.15 0.73
CA HIS A 148 10.31 -2.30 0.22
C HIS A 148 8.80 -2.09 0.31
N GLU A 149 8.32 -1.72 1.49
CA GLU A 149 6.89 -1.49 1.76
C GLU A 149 6.31 -0.34 0.94
N TYR A 150 7.09 0.71 0.69
CA TYR A 150 6.69 1.80 -0.20
C TYR A 150 6.46 1.31 -1.64
N GLY A 151 7.17 0.26 -2.07
CA GLY A 151 6.94 -0.43 -3.33
C GLY A 151 5.54 -1.03 -3.43
N HIS A 152 5.08 -1.69 -2.36
CA HIS A 152 3.71 -2.21 -2.26
C HIS A 152 2.66 -1.10 -2.23
N TYR A 153 2.97 0.04 -1.62
CA TYR A 153 2.10 1.22 -1.67
C TYR A 153 1.93 1.71 -3.12
N ILE A 154 3.01 1.80 -3.91
CA ILE A 154 2.93 2.14 -5.34
C ILE A 154 2.16 1.06 -6.12
N GLN A 155 2.34 -0.22 -5.81
CA GLN A 155 1.54 -1.30 -6.42
C GLN A 155 0.05 -1.09 -6.15
N SER A 156 -0.34 -0.80 -4.91
CA SER A 156 -1.72 -0.47 -4.54
C SER A 156 -2.26 0.71 -5.35
N GLN A 157 -1.52 1.81 -5.44
CA GLN A 157 -1.92 2.97 -6.23
C GLN A 157 -2.16 2.62 -7.70
N SER A 158 -1.30 1.78 -8.26
CA SER A 158 -1.38 1.41 -9.68
C SER A 158 -2.48 0.40 -10.00
N MET A 159 -2.78 -0.52 -9.09
CA MET A 159 -3.68 -1.67 -9.35
C MET A 159 -5.07 -1.51 -8.76
N GLY A 160 -5.25 -0.64 -7.76
CA GLY A 160 -6.53 -0.41 -7.10
C GLY A 160 -7.15 -1.71 -6.62
N TRP A 161 -8.35 -2.02 -7.09
CA TRP A 161 -9.11 -3.22 -6.74
C TRP A 161 -8.36 -4.52 -7.07
N ALA A 162 -7.51 -4.54 -8.10
CA ALA A 162 -6.72 -5.74 -8.40
C ALA A 162 -5.58 -6.01 -7.43
N TYR A 163 -5.25 -5.08 -6.52
CA TYR A 163 -4.09 -5.21 -5.64
C TYR A 163 -4.13 -6.51 -4.82
N TYR A 164 -5.21 -6.81 -4.11
CA TYR A 164 -5.27 -8.04 -3.31
C TYR A 164 -5.16 -9.33 -4.13
N PRO A 165 -5.99 -9.57 -5.17
CA PRO A 165 -5.86 -10.80 -5.97
C PRO A 165 -4.54 -10.88 -6.73
N ARG A 166 -3.94 -9.75 -7.13
CA ARG A 166 -2.73 -9.77 -7.96
C ARG A 166 -1.41 -9.76 -7.18
N VAL A 167 -1.41 -9.13 -6.01
CA VAL A 167 -0.20 -8.82 -5.22
C VAL A 167 -0.38 -9.24 -3.77
N GLY A 168 -1.34 -8.65 -3.03
CA GLY A 168 -1.41 -8.81 -1.57
C GLY A 168 -1.59 -10.26 -1.11
N ILE A 169 -2.51 -11.01 -1.73
CA ILE A 169 -2.72 -12.43 -1.40
C ILE A 169 -1.53 -13.27 -1.86
N PRO A 170 -1.03 -13.14 -3.11
CA PRO A 170 0.19 -13.84 -3.50
C PRO A 170 1.43 -13.54 -2.66
N SER A 171 1.64 -12.30 -2.21
CA SER A 171 2.72 -11.91 -1.30
C SER A 171 2.64 -12.67 0.03
N ALA A 172 1.45 -12.68 0.65
CA ALA A 172 1.21 -13.42 1.89
C ALA A 172 1.28 -14.95 1.75
N ASN A 173 1.20 -15.48 0.53
CA ASN A 173 1.25 -16.91 0.21
C ASN A 173 2.48 -17.26 -0.64
N SER A 174 3.53 -16.44 -0.60
CA SER A 174 4.76 -16.72 -1.35
C SER A 174 5.45 -17.98 -0.80
N ASP A 175 5.84 -18.89 -1.68
CA ASP A 175 6.65 -20.06 -1.30
C ASP A 175 8.12 -19.83 -1.69
N GLY A 176 9.04 -20.41 -0.90
CA GLY A 176 10.48 -20.31 -1.16
C GLY A 176 11.11 -19.02 -0.63
N ASN A 177 11.99 -18.40 -1.42
CA ASN A 177 12.67 -17.17 -1.00
C ASN A 177 11.78 -15.96 -1.31
N HIS A 178 11.10 -15.46 -0.28
CA HIS A 178 10.14 -14.36 -0.35
C HIS A 178 10.69 -13.16 -1.12
N ASP A 179 11.93 -12.72 -0.83
CA ASP A 179 12.52 -11.53 -1.45
C ASP A 179 12.58 -11.60 -2.98
N PHE A 180 12.61 -12.80 -3.58
CA PHE A 180 12.65 -13.00 -5.04
C PHE A 180 11.31 -13.39 -5.66
N HIS A 181 10.25 -13.47 -4.86
CA HIS A 181 8.92 -13.74 -5.37
C HIS A 181 8.47 -12.60 -6.32
N PRO A 182 7.78 -12.88 -7.44
CA PRO A 182 7.53 -11.90 -8.50
C PRO A 182 6.89 -10.58 -8.04
N VAL A 183 5.98 -10.65 -7.05
CA VAL A 183 5.30 -9.44 -6.55
C VAL A 183 6.21 -8.58 -5.66
N GLU A 184 7.16 -9.20 -4.97
CA GLU A 184 8.18 -8.52 -4.14
C GLU A 184 9.22 -7.84 -5.04
N GLN A 185 9.57 -8.49 -6.14
CA GLN A 185 10.47 -7.94 -7.15
C GLN A 185 9.87 -6.72 -7.84
N ASP A 186 8.58 -6.75 -8.17
CA ASP A 186 7.87 -5.59 -8.70
C ASP A 186 7.74 -4.46 -7.67
N ALA A 187 7.57 -4.77 -6.38
CA ALA A 187 7.55 -3.78 -5.30
C ALA A 187 8.92 -3.08 -5.20
N ASN A 188 10.00 -3.85 -5.07
CA ASN A 188 11.38 -3.36 -5.04
C ASN A 188 11.70 -2.49 -6.26
N ARG A 189 11.30 -2.94 -7.46
CA ARG A 189 11.46 -2.18 -8.71
C ARG A 189 10.81 -0.81 -8.60
N ARG A 190 9.53 -0.75 -8.20
CA ARG A 190 8.76 0.50 -8.17
C ARG A 190 9.33 1.49 -7.18
N ALA A 191 9.70 1.03 -5.99
CA ALA A 191 10.32 1.85 -4.97
C ALA A 191 11.71 2.34 -5.41
N LEU A 192 12.55 1.48 -5.99
CA LEU A 192 13.85 1.89 -6.54
C LEU A 192 13.67 3.05 -7.53
N LEU A 193 12.75 2.90 -8.49
CA LEU A 193 12.51 3.93 -9.50
C LEU A 193 12.00 5.23 -8.86
N TYR A 194 11.00 5.14 -7.98
CA TYR A 194 10.43 6.30 -7.31
C TYR A 194 11.47 7.09 -6.52
N PHE A 195 12.24 6.42 -5.66
CA PHE A 195 13.17 7.13 -4.79
C PHE A 195 14.33 7.75 -5.57
N ASN A 196 14.84 7.06 -6.60
CA ASN A 196 15.89 7.63 -7.46
C ASN A 196 15.40 8.79 -8.33
N GLU A 197 14.11 8.79 -8.71
CA GLU A 197 13.53 9.86 -9.54
C GLU A 197 13.16 11.10 -8.72
N HIS A 198 12.72 10.93 -7.47
CA HIS A 198 12.06 12.01 -6.73
C HIS A 198 12.77 12.46 -5.45
N ILE A 199 13.70 11.67 -4.91
CA ILE A 199 14.37 12.02 -3.65
C ILE A 199 15.79 12.50 -3.93
N ASP A 200 16.03 13.75 -3.56
CA ASP A 200 17.36 14.36 -3.64
C ASP A 200 18.37 13.54 -2.84
N GLU A 201 19.57 13.37 -3.42
CA GLU A 201 20.68 12.62 -2.83
C GLU A 201 20.39 11.13 -2.55
N PHE A 202 19.28 10.57 -3.04
CA PHE A 202 18.99 9.15 -2.87
C PHE A 202 19.81 8.25 -3.80
N TYR A 203 20.09 8.71 -5.02
CA TYR A 203 20.89 7.94 -5.96
C TYR A 203 22.29 7.71 -5.39
N ASP A 204 22.58 6.46 -5.05
CA ASP A 204 23.88 6.01 -4.57
C ASP A 204 24.20 4.60 -5.10
N VAL A 205 25.43 4.43 -5.56
CA VAL A 205 25.98 3.14 -5.99
C VAL A 205 27.02 2.60 -4.99
N ASN A 206 27.34 3.38 -3.96
CA ASN A 206 28.18 2.97 -2.86
C ASN A 206 27.35 2.16 -1.85
N MET A 207 27.69 0.89 -1.68
CA MET A 207 26.93 0.00 -0.80
C MET A 207 27.33 0.07 0.68
N PHE A 208 28.27 0.94 1.06
CA PHE A 208 28.93 0.89 2.37
C PHE A 208 28.62 2.07 3.30
N ASP A 209 27.85 3.06 2.86
CA ASP A 209 27.54 4.28 3.64
C ASP A 209 26.09 4.37 4.11
N ASN A 210 25.31 3.29 3.95
CA ASN A 210 23.90 3.19 4.33
C ASN A 210 23.00 4.27 3.68
N LYS A 211 23.37 4.74 2.48
CA LYS A 211 22.56 5.67 1.69
C LYS A 211 21.99 5.00 0.45
N GLY A 212 20.87 5.53 -0.02
CA GLY A 212 20.20 5.06 -1.22
C GLY A 212 19.59 3.68 -1.05
N TRP A 213 19.49 2.95 -2.16
CA TRP A 213 18.81 1.66 -2.20
C TRP A 213 19.63 0.54 -1.56
N ASP A 214 19.06 -0.18 -0.61
CA ASP A 214 19.72 -1.34 0.01
C ASP A 214 19.55 -2.60 -0.86
N PHE A 215 20.52 -2.85 -1.74
CA PHE A 215 20.51 -4.03 -2.63
C PHE A 215 20.68 -5.38 -1.91
N TRP A 216 21.05 -5.39 -0.62
CA TRP A 216 21.17 -6.62 0.17
C TRP A 216 19.84 -7.02 0.81
N ARG A 217 19.11 -6.03 1.34
CA ARG A 217 17.80 -6.24 1.96
C ARG A 217 16.68 -6.26 0.93
N ASN A 218 16.80 -5.45 -0.13
CA ASN A 218 15.80 -5.31 -1.19
C ASN A 218 16.41 -5.71 -2.55
N PRO A 219 16.75 -6.98 -2.75
CA PRO A 219 17.45 -7.43 -3.95
C PRO A 219 16.55 -7.35 -5.20
N LEU A 220 17.19 -7.24 -6.37
CA LEU A 220 16.54 -7.14 -7.68
C LEU A 220 17.11 -8.18 -8.63
N ASN A 221 16.29 -9.15 -9.02
CA ASN A 221 16.65 -10.31 -9.84
C ASN A 221 16.59 -10.02 -11.35
N ILE A 222 17.21 -8.92 -11.78
CA ILE A 222 17.15 -8.46 -13.17
C ILE A 222 17.89 -9.37 -14.18
N ASN A 223 18.72 -10.29 -13.67
CA ASN A 223 19.51 -11.26 -14.44
C ASN A 223 19.12 -12.72 -14.19
N GLY A 224 18.11 -13.00 -13.35
CA GLY A 224 17.69 -14.37 -13.02
C GLY A 224 18.66 -15.16 -12.13
N SER A 225 19.63 -14.51 -11.48
CA SER A 225 20.64 -15.16 -10.63
C SER A 225 20.17 -15.48 -9.21
N TYR A 226 19.08 -14.86 -8.75
CA TYR A 226 18.56 -14.99 -7.37
C TYR A 226 19.63 -14.65 -6.30
N THR A 227 20.46 -13.65 -6.58
CA THR A 227 21.52 -13.18 -5.67
C THR A 227 21.17 -11.84 -5.04
N ARG A 228 21.60 -11.65 -3.79
CA ARG A 228 21.50 -10.36 -3.07
C ARG A 228 22.74 -9.52 -3.35
N GLY A 229 22.63 -8.21 -3.18
CA GLY A 229 23.74 -7.27 -3.32
C GLY A 229 24.12 -6.94 -4.77
N GLN A 230 23.34 -7.38 -5.75
CA GLN A 230 23.51 -6.94 -7.13
C GLN A 230 23.12 -5.46 -7.24
N ILE A 231 24.10 -4.60 -7.54
CA ILE A 231 23.86 -3.18 -7.79
C ILE A 231 23.09 -3.01 -9.11
N VAL A 232 21.97 -2.30 -9.04
CA VAL A 232 21.21 -1.84 -10.20
C VAL A 232 21.37 -0.33 -10.32
N ASP A 233 22.38 0.10 -11.07
CA ASP A 233 22.61 1.51 -11.37
C ASP A 233 21.45 2.11 -12.19
N PHE A 234 20.64 2.96 -11.55
CA PHE A 234 19.50 3.67 -12.14
C PHE A 234 19.89 4.53 -13.36
N LYS A 235 21.12 5.04 -13.41
CA LYS A 235 21.62 5.87 -14.52
C LYS A 235 22.19 5.04 -15.68
N ASN A 236 22.37 3.73 -15.49
CA ASN A 236 22.83 2.83 -16.54
C ASN A 236 21.62 2.34 -17.38
N PRO A 237 21.55 2.67 -18.69
CA PRO A 237 20.40 2.31 -19.52
C PRO A 237 20.12 0.80 -19.58
N ASN A 238 21.15 -0.05 -19.56
CA ASN A 238 20.98 -1.50 -19.64
C ASN A 238 20.37 -2.07 -18.35
N HIS A 239 20.78 -1.53 -17.20
CA HIS A 239 20.21 -1.89 -15.91
C HIS A 239 18.76 -1.39 -15.82
N PHE A 240 18.52 -0.14 -16.22
CA PHE A 240 17.19 0.45 -16.24
C PHE A 240 16.22 -0.37 -17.10
N THR A 241 16.57 -0.74 -18.34
CA THR A 241 15.72 -1.59 -19.18
C THR A 241 15.53 -2.99 -18.60
N SER A 242 16.52 -3.54 -17.88
CA SER A 242 16.39 -4.86 -17.28
C SER A 242 15.39 -4.90 -16.12
N LEU A 243 15.09 -3.76 -15.49
CA LEU A 243 14.02 -3.65 -14.50
C LEU A 243 12.65 -3.98 -15.11
N ASP A 244 12.42 -3.80 -16.41
CA ASP A 244 11.12 -4.10 -17.02
C ASP A 244 10.75 -5.60 -17.00
N LYS A 245 11.75 -6.47 -16.81
CA LYS A 245 11.57 -7.93 -16.75
C LYS A 245 10.86 -8.41 -15.49
N ILE A 246 10.89 -7.61 -14.42
CA ILE A 246 10.37 -8.00 -13.10
C ILE A 246 9.06 -7.27 -12.76
N ILE A 247 8.39 -6.67 -13.75
CA ILE A 247 7.10 -6.00 -13.55
C ILE A 247 5.97 -7.02 -13.39
N VAL A 248 5.12 -6.78 -12.39
CA VAL A 248 3.81 -7.42 -12.27
C VAL A 248 2.73 -6.42 -12.70
N ARG A 249 1.93 -6.81 -13.68
CA ARG A 249 0.77 -6.04 -14.17
C ARG A 249 -0.53 -6.71 -13.76
N ALA A 250 -1.50 -5.91 -13.31
CA ALA A 250 -2.86 -6.39 -13.13
C ALA A 250 -3.48 -6.81 -14.45
N LYS A 251 -4.35 -7.82 -14.40
CA LYS A 251 -5.14 -8.31 -15.51
C LYS A 251 -6.60 -7.99 -15.27
N TRP A 252 -7.39 -8.03 -16.35
CA TRP A 252 -8.82 -7.67 -16.28
C TRP A 252 -9.59 -8.55 -15.27
N TYR A 253 -9.22 -9.83 -15.15
CA TYR A 253 -9.90 -10.77 -14.26
C TYR A 253 -9.61 -10.51 -12.78
N ASP A 254 -8.48 -9.85 -12.45
CA ASP A 254 -8.18 -9.44 -11.07
C ASP A 254 -9.14 -8.33 -10.60
N HIS A 255 -9.73 -7.58 -11.54
CA HIS A 255 -10.76 -6.57 -11.25
C HIS A 255 -12.14 -7.21 -11.25
N ALA A 256 -12.43 -8.03 -12.26
CA ALA A 256 -13.73 -8.70 -12.41
C ALA A 256 -14.02 -9.69 -11.27
N SER A 257 -13.00 -10.19 -10.55
CA SER A 257 -13.18 -11.09 -9.41
C SER A 257 -14.04 -10.50 -8.30
N TRP A 258 -14.12 -9.17 -8.21
CA TRP A 258 -14.91 -8.47 -7.20
C TRP A 258 -16.41 -8.42 -7.52
N LEU A 259 -16.82 -8.68 -8.77
CA LEU A 259 -18.21 -8.51 -9.22
C LEU A 259 -19.14 -9.67 -8.81
N PHE A 260 -18.62 -10.89 -8.79
CA PHE A 260 -19.45 -12.10 -8.65
C PHE A 260 -19.53 -12.63 -7.22
N LEU A 261 -18.45 -12.45 -6.45
CA LEU A 261 -18.35 -12.80 -5.03
C LEU A 261 -17.40 -11.78 -4.39
N PRO A 262 -17.90 -10.65 -3.86
CA PRO A 262 -17.06 -9.50 -3.51
C PRO A 262 -15.98 -9.77 -2.46
N ILE A 263 -16.05 -10.90 -1.73
CA ILE A 263 -14.98 -11.38 -0.85
C ILE A 263 -14.38 -12.70 -1.37
N GLY A 264 -15.20 -13.68 -1.73
CA GLY A 264 -14.72 -15.01 -2.15
C GLY A 264 -14.00 -15.01 -3.50
N GLY A 265 -14.42 -14.17 -4.44
CA GLY A 265 -13.87 -14.04 -5.78
C GLY A 265 -12.42 -13.53 -5.79
N PRO A 266 -12.11 -12.35 -5.23
CA PRO A 266 -10.73 -11.86 -5.18
C PRO A 266 -9.82 -12.79 -4.37
N VAL A 267 -10.33 -13.43 -3.31
CA VAL A 267 -9.55 -14.43 -2.56
C VAL A 267 -9.19 -15.62 -3.44
N TRP A 268 -10.16 -16.19 -4.16
CA TRP A 268 -9.93 -17.34 -5.03
C TRP A 268 -8.97 -17.03 -6.18
N VAL A 269 -9.16 -15.89 -6.86
CA VAL A 269 -8.22 -15.43 -7.90
C VAL A 269 -6.83 -15.16 -7.32
N GLY A 270 -6.77 -14.60 -6.11
CA GLY A 270 -5.53 -14.42 -5.35
C GLY A 270 -4.75 -15.70 -5.15
N LEU A 271 -5.42 -16.76 -4.69
CA LEU A 271 -4.80 -18.07 -4.49
C LEU A 271 -4.34 -18.71 -5.82
N ILE A 272 -5.08 -18.52 -6.92
CA ILE A 272 -4.66 -18.97 -8.26
C ILE A 272 -3.39 -18.23 -8.72
N ASN A 273 -3.35 -16.91 -8.54
CA ASN A 273 -2.18 -16.10 -8.87
C ASN A 273 -0.98 -16.51 -8.00
N ALA A 274 -1.16 -16.75 -6.70
CA ALA A 274 -0.12 -17.25 -5.78
C ALA A 274 0.46 -18.57 -6.30
N GLY A 275 -0.39 -19.54 -6.60
CA GLY A 275 0.03 -20.83 -7.16
C GLY A 275 0.64 -20.75 -8.57
N THR A 276 0.51 -19.61 -9.26
CA THR A 276 1.20 -19.35 -10.54
C THR A 276 2.58 -18.75 -10.32
N TYR A 277 2.73 -17.85 -9.35
CA TYR A 277 4.02 -17.21 -9.04
C TYR A 277 4.98 -18.11 -8.27
N ASN A 278 4.46 -19.07 -7.50
CA ASN A 278 5.27 -20.05 -6.75
C ASN A 278 5.85 -21.17 -7.64
N ARG A 279 5.63 -21.14 -8.97
CA ARG A 279 6.08 -22.19 -9.91
C ARG A 279 7.39 -21.84 -10.60
#